data_AF-A0A251XQS3-F1
#
_entry.id   AF-A0A251XQS3-F1
#
_cell.length_a   1.000
_cell.length_b   1.000
_cell.length_c   1.000
_cell.angle_alpha   90.00
_cell.angle_beta   90.00
_cell.angle_gamma   90.00
#
_symmetry.space_group_name_H-M   'P 1'
#
loop_
_entity.id
_entity.type
_entity.pdbx_description
1 polymer ?
#
loop_
_entity_poly.entity_id
_entity_poly.type
_entity_poly.pdbx_seq_one_letter_code
_entity_poly.pdbx_strand_id
1 'polypeptide(L)'
;MSSVGLPAAAIALASLAARRRPREIALAAGTWVVAVGAWELAGLSYLPTTPREVPVLGALLVALLGLLIVVGLYVGGRRELMASLRERARLSDEEQALRAEQAADRERTRIAREMHDVLAHRLSLVALHAGALEYRDDLDPAEVRATAGVVRDNARTALTELREVLGVLRDPSGAPALAPPQPTLADLPALLEEACALGVEVHADIDPETRDALPTLSATTSRHAYRVVQECLTNARRHAPGAPVTLTVDGRAGGSLRIAVENPVPPRIPARTPPPLPRPVTASRASPSGRCRSTAPWTSPGATAGTWSRRCSRGRPEHRRPDGARPLGRGRGPRGR
;
A
#
# COMPACT_ATOMS: atom_id res chain seq x y z
N MET A 1 -72.39 -2.20 -18.79
CA MET A 1 -70.93 -2.06 -18.52
C MET A 1 -70.25 -3.38 -18.85
N SER A 2 -69.22 -3.36 -19.70
CA SER A 2 -68.42 -4.55 -20.06
C SER A 2 -67.67 -5.08 -18.83
N SER A 3 -67.53 -6.40 -18.68
CA SER A 3 -66.86 -7.07 -17.54
C SER A 3 -65.42 -6.58 -17.26
N VAL A 4 -64.78 -5.93 -18.23
CA VAL A 4 -63.43 -5.36 -18.15
C VAL A 4 -63.39 -3.94 -17.54
N GLY A 5 -64.51 -3.20 -17.56
CA GLY A 5 -64.55 -1.79 -17.12
C GLY A 5 -64.42 -1.60 -15.61
N LEU A 6 -64.99 -2.52 -14.83
CA LEU A 6 -64.93 -2.50 -13.36
C LEU A 6 -63.52 -2.68 -12.79
N PRO A 7 -62.73 -3.69 -13.20
CA PRO A 7 -61.36 -3.84 -12.69
C PRO A 7 -60.45 -2.70 -13.13
N ALA A 8 -60.62 -2.16 -14.35
CA ALA A 8 -59.87 -1.00 -14.81
C ALA A 8 -60.18 0.26 -13.99
N ALA A 9 -61.46 0.52 -13.68
CA ALA A 9 -61.87 1.62 -12.82
C ALA A 9 -61.34 1.47 -11.39
N ALA A 10 -61.37 0.26 -10.84
CA ALA A 10 -60.81 -0.05 -9.52
C ALA A 10 -59.29 0.21 -9.45
N ILE A 11 -58.53 -0.24 -10.47
CA ILE A 11 -57.09 0.01 -10.56
C ILE A 11 -56.81 1.52 -10.72
N ALA A 12 -57.60 2.23 -11.52
CA ALA A 12 -57.46 3.67 -11.71
C ALA A 12 -57.72 4.45 -10.40
N LEU A 13 -58.76 4.08 -9.65
CA LEU A 13 -59.07 4.66 -8.34
C LEU A 13 -57.97 4.37 -7.30
N ALA A 14 -57.47 3.14 -7.23
CA ALA A 14 -56.37 2.80 -6.33
C ALA A 14 -55.07 3.55 -6.70
N SER A 15 -54.79 3.70 -8.00
CA SER A 15 -53.65 4.47 -8.51
C SER A 15 -53.79 5.97 -8.22
N LEU A 16 -54.99 6.53 -8.36
CA LEU A 16 -55.29 7.92 -8.01
C LEU A 16 -55.19 8.16 -6.50
N ALA A 17 -55.69 7.22 -5.69
CA ALA A 17 -55.57 7.26 -4.24
C ALA A 17 -54.10 7.20 -3.78
N ALA A 18 -53.24 6.47 -4.49
CA ALA A 18 -51.81 6.46 -4.24
C ALA A 18 -51.11 7.81 -4.45
N ARG A 19 -51.73 8.75 -5.18
CA ARG A 19 -51.23 10.13 -5.35
C ARG A 19 -51.61 11.06 -4.19
N ARG A 20 -52.42 10.60 -3.22
CA ARG A 20 -52.81 11.33 -2.00
C ARG A 20 -53.41 12.73 -2.22
N ARG A 21 -54.09 12.96 -3.34
CA ARG A 21 -54.80 14.22 -3.63
C ARG A 21 -56.28 14.09 -3.28
N PRO A 22 -56.73 14.55 -2.09
CA PRO A 22 -58.07 14.25 -1.57
C PRO A 22 -59.19 14.80 -2.46
N ARG A 23 -58.95 15.94 -3.13
CA ARG A 23 -59.90 16.53 -4.09
C ARG A 23 -60.11 15.64 -5.31
N GLU A 24 -59.04 15.10 -5.88
CA GLU A 24 -59.12 14.21 -7.05
C GLU A 24 -59.79 12.88 -6.69
N ILE A 25 -59.48 12.32 -5.52
CA ILE A 25 -60.10 11.09 -5.00
C ILE A 25 -61.60 11.31 -4.77
N ALA A 26 -61.99 12.41 -4.12
CA ALA A 26 -63.39 12.72 -3.84
C ALA A 26 -64.20 12.95 -5.13
N LEU A 27 -63.63 13.66 -6.11
CA LEU A 27 -64.26 13.85 -7.42
C LEU A 27 -64.44 12.51 -8.15
N ALA A 28 -63.40 11.69 -8.25
CA ALA A 28 -63.48 10.40 -8.94
C ALA A 28 -64.45 9.42 -8.25
N ALA A 29 -64.40 9.33 -6.92
CA ALA A 29 -65.32 8.51 -6.14
C ALA A 29 -66.77 9.00 -6.28
N GLY A 30 -66.99 10.31 -6.20
CA GLY A 30 -68.30 10.93 -6.37
C GLY A 30 -68.89 10.70 -7.75
N THR A 31 -68.11 10.93 -8.82
CA THR A 31 -68.53 10.66 -10.21
C THR A 31 -68.89 9.18 -10.40
N TRP A 32 -68.12 8.27 -9.81
CA TRP A 32 -68.40 6.84 -9.90
C TRP A 32 -69.68 6.44 -9.17
N VAL A 33 -69.89 6.93 -7.93
CA VAL A 33 -71.12 6.69 -7.17
C VAL A 33 -72.35 7.23 -7.92
N VAL A 34 -72.26 8.45 -8.48
CA VAL A 34 -73.35 9.04 -9.28
C VAL A 34 -73.64 8.21 -10.54
N ALA A 35 -72.59 7.76 -11.25
CA ALA A 35 -72.74 6.95 -12.46
C ALA A 35 -73.39 5.59 -12.17
N VAL A 36 -72.98 4.91 -11.09
CA VAL A 36 -73.58 3.65 -10.65
C VAL A 36 -75.04 3.86 -10.23
N GLY A 37 -75.32 4.89 -9.43
CA GLY A 37 -76.68 5.20 -8.99
C GLY A 37 -77.63 5.53 -10.15
N ALA A 38 -77.16 6.30 -11.14
CA ALA A 38 -77.94 6.61 -12.34
C ALA A 38 -78.19 5.36 -13.22
N TRP A 39 -77.20 4.46 -13.33
CA TRP A 39 -77.34 3.20 -14.05
C TRP A 39 -78.41 2.28 -13.43
N GLU A 40 -78.39 2.15 -12.11
CA GLU A 40 -79.41 1.38 -11.36
C GLU A 40 -80.80 2.01 -11.47
N LEU A 41 -80.92 3.34 -11.35
CA LEU A 41 -82.20 4.05 -11.48
C LEU A 41 -82.84 3.88 -12.87
N ALA A 42 -82.01 3.72 -13.91
CA ALA A 42 -82.44 3.50 -15.28
C ALA A 42 -82.85 2.03 -15.58
N GLY A 43 -82.72 1.11 -14.61
CA GLY A 43 -83.12 -0.30 -14.77
C GLY A 43 -82.27 -1.08 -15.78
N LEU A 44 -81.07 -0.61 -16.09
CA LEU A 44 -80.14 -1.20 -17.08
C LEU A 44 -79.26 -2.32 -16.49
N SER A 45 -79.62 -2.82 -15.31
CA SER A 45 -78.87 -3.84 -14.58
C SER A 45 -79.14 -5.22 -15.18
N TYR A 46 -78.08 -5.93 -15.60
CA TYR A 46 -78.18 -7.25 -16.23
C TYR A 46 -78.43 -8.40 -15.24
N LEU A 47 -78.22 -8.15 -13.94
CA LEU A 47 -78.46 -9.12 -12.87
C LEU A 47 -79.92 -9.00 -12.42
N PRO A 48 -80.70 -10.10 -12.38
CA PRO A 48 -82.03 -10.08 -11.79
C PRO A 48 -81.90 -9.89 -10.27
N THR A 49 -81.97 -8.64 -9.82
CA THR A 49 -81.90 -8.28 -8.40
C THR A 49 -83.29 -8.04 -7.84
N THR A 50 -83.54 -8.49 -6.61
CA THR A 50 -84.77 -8.12 -5.90
C THR A 50 -84.62 -6.73 -5.28
N PRO A 51 -85.72 -5.95 -5.08
CA PRO A 51 -85.64 -4.63 -4.44
C PRO A 51 -84.99 -4.64 -3.04
N ARG A 52 -84.98 -5.80 -2.37
CA ARG A 52 -84.37 -5.98 -1.05
C ARG A 52 -82.84 -6.17 -1.10
N GLU A 53 -82.28 -6.61 -2.24
CA GLU A 53 -80.84 -6.88 -2.41
C GLU A 53 -80.04 -5.65 -2.84
N VAL A 54 -80.68 -4.69 -3.52
CA VAL A 54 -80.07 -3.44 -4.00
C VAL A 54 -79.30 -2.68 -2.91
N PRO A 55 -79.83 -2.43 -1.69
CA PRO A 55 -79.08 -1.71 -0.66
C PRO A 55 -77.84 -2.48 -0.17
N VAL A 56 -77.88 -3.81 -0.15
CA VAL A 56 -76.76 -4.66 0.29
C VAL A 56 -75.63 -4.61 -0.74
N LEU A 57 -75.96 -4.76 -2.03
CA LEU A 57 -74.99 -4.66 -3.13
C LEU A 57 -74.35 -3.28 -3.19
N GLY A 58 -75.13 -2.20 -3.03
CA GLY A 58 -74.62 -0.84 -2.95
C GLY A 58 -73.66 -0.63 -1.78
N ALA A 59 -74.01 -1.14 -0.60
CA ALA A 59 -73.14 -1.07 0.58
C ALA A 59 -71.81 -1.83 0.38
N LEU A 60 -71.84 -3.02 -0.21
CA LEU A 60 -70.63 -3.80 -0.54
C LEU A 60 -69.73 -3.06 -1.55
N LEU A 61 -70.34 -2.42 -2.54
CA LEU A 61 -69.65 -1.68 -3.58
C LEU A 61 -68.97 -0.40 -3.02
N VAL A 62 -69.65 0.32 -2.12
CA VAL A 62 -69.08 1.44 -1.36
C VAL A 62 -67.96 0.98 -0.44
N ALA A 63 -68.13 -0.15 0.25
CA ALA A 63 -67.10 -0.73 1.12
C ALA A 63 -65.83 -1.12 0.32
N LEU A 64 -66.00 -1.73 -0.86
CA LEU A 64 -64.91 -2.07 -1.76
C LEU A 64 -64.17 -0.81 -2.24
N LEU A 65 -64.91 0.25 -2.60
CA LEU A 65 -64.32 1.53 -2.99
C LEU A 65 -63.51 2.14 -1.85
N GLY A 66 -64.06 2.14 -0.63
CA GLY A 66 -63.37 2.59 0.57
C GLY A 66 -62.08 1.80 0.82
N LEU A 67 -62.12 0.48 0.68
CA LEU A 67 -60.95 -0.39 0.82
C LEU A 67 -59.87 -0.04 -0.22
N LEU A 68 -60.23 0.13 -1.50
CA LEU A 68 -59.29 0.51 -2.56
C LEU A 68 -58.63 1.87 -2.30
N ILE A 69 -59.39 2.84 -1.78
CA ILE A 69 -58.87 4.15 -1.39
C ILE A 69 -57.87 4.01 -0.25
N VAL A 70 -58.20 3.27 0.81
CA VAL A 70 -57.31 3.03 1.96
C VAL A 70 -56.02 2.33 1.52
N VAL A 71 -56.12 1.29 0.68
CA VAL A 71 -54.96 0.57 0.14
C VAL A 71 -54.10 1.50 -0.71
N GLY A 72 -54.70 2.31 -1.59
CA GLY A 72 -53.98 3.30 -2.38
C GLY A 72 -53.22 4.31 -1.51
N LEU A 73 -53.90 4.91 -0.52
CA LEU A 73 -53.29 5.85 0.43
C LEU A 73 -52.14 5.23 1.23
N TYR A 74 -52.29 3.96 1.64
CA TYR A 74 -51.25 3.21 2.34
C TYR A 74 -50.03 2.96 1.45
N VAL A 75 -50.25 2.47 0.22
CA VAL A 75 -49.17 2.22 -0.75
C VAL A 75 -48.44 3.50 -1.11
N GLY A 76 -49.18 4.60 -1.35
CA GLY A 76 -48.60 5.93 -1.63
C GLY A 76 -47.71 6.40 -0.48
N GLY A 77 -48.21 6.35 0.76
CA GLY A 77 -47.44 6.76 1.93
C GLY A 77 -46.21 5.88 2.19
N ARG A 78 -46.33 4.56 1.94
CA ARG A 78 -45.19 3.65 2.08
C ARG A 78 -44.12 3.92 1.03
N ARG A 79 -44.50 4.25 -0.21
CA ARG A 79 -43.57 4.64 -1.27
C ARG A 79 -42.84 5.94 -0.94
N GLU A 80 -43.56 6.96 -0.48
CA GLU A 80 -42.97 8.24 -0.03
C GLU A 80 -41.99 8.04 1.13
N LEU A 81 -42.37 7.24 2.14
CA LEU A 81 -41.50 6.91 3.25
C LEU A 81 -40.23 6.20 2.78
N MET A 82 -40.35 5.17 1.93
CA MET A 82 -39.17 4.47 1.40
C MET A 82 -38.29 5.38 0.56
N ALA A 83 -38.88 6.27 -0.25
CA ALA A 83 -38.13 7.26 -1.02
C ALA A 83 -37.35 8.19 -0.08
N SER A 84 -38.00 8.70 0.97
CA SER A 84 -37.34 9.56 1.97
C SER A 84 -36.21 8.85 2.72
N LEU A 85 -36.37 7.56 3.04
CA LEU A 85 -35.34 6.78 3.71
C LEU A 85 -34.14 6.51 2.79
N ARG A 86 -34.40 6.21 1.51
CA ARG A 86 -33.35 6.05 0.50
C ARG A 86 -32.56 7.34 0.29
N GLU A 87 -33.26 8.48 0.23
CA GLU A 87 -32.61 9.78 0.10
C GLU A 87 -31.73 10.09 1.32
N ARG A 88 -32.24 9.84 2.53
CA ARG A 88 -31.46 10.01 3.76
C ARG A 88 -30.25 9.07 3.82
N ALA A 89 -30.39 7.82 3.38
CA ALA A 89 -29.29 6.88 3.31
C ALA A 89 -28.20 7.37 2.33
N ARG A 90 -28.61 7.81 1.14
CA ARG A 90 -27.71 8.39 0.15
C ARG A 90 -26.96 9.62 0.68
N LEU A 91 -27.67 10.56 1.30
CA LEU A 91 -27.06 11.75 1.90
C LEU A 91 -26.09 11.38 3.03
N SER A 92 -26.44 10.40 3.87
CA SER A 92 -25.56 9.87 4.91
C SER A 92 -24.27 9.29 4.31
N ASP A 93 -24.37 8.51 3.24
CA ASP A 93 -23.21 7.91 2.57
C ASP A 93 -22.30 8.99 1.96
N GLU A 94 -22.89 10.00 1.29
CA GLU A 94 -22.16 11.14 0.74
C GLU A 94 -21.47 11.96 1.86
N GLU A 95 -22.14 12.21 2.98
CA GLU A 95 -21.53 12.89 4.12
C GLU A 95 -20.41 12.08 4.78
N GLN A 96 -20.54 10.75 4.87
CA GLN A 96 -19.49 9.89 5.41
C GLN A 96 -18.24 9.91 4.51
N ALA A 97 -18.42 9.88 3.19
CA ALA A 97 -17.31 10.01 2.25
C ALA A 97 -16.57 11.35 2.42
N LEU A 98 -17.31 12.46 2.49
CA LEU A 98 -16.72 13.79 2.72
C LEU A 98 -16.01 13.88 4.07
N ARG A 99 -16.58 13.29 5.14
CA ARG A 99 -15.93 13.26 6.46
C ARG A 99 -14.63 12.44 6.43
N ALA A 100 -14.60 11.33 5.69
CA ALA A 100 -13.41 10.51 5.54
C ALA A 100 -12.30 11.24 4.77
N GLU A 101 -12.64 11.92 3.68
CA GLU A 101 -11.70 12.76 2.91
C GLU A 101 -11.13 13.89 3.79
N GLN A 102 -12.00 14.62 4.50
CA GLN A 102 -11.56 15.67 5.42
C GLN A 102 -10.67 15.14 6.55
N ALA A 103 -10.97 13.95 7.09
CA ALA A 103 -10.13 13.32 8.10
C ALA A 103 -8.75 12.96 7.54
N ALA A 104 -8.69 12.41 6.33
CA ALA A 104 -7.44 12.10 5.64
C ALA A 104 -6.60 13.37 5.38
N ASP A 105 -7.22 14.47 4.96
CA ASP A 105 -6.50 15.73 4.71
C ASP A 105 -6.01 16.41 5.98
N ARG A 106 -6.81 16.37 7.07
CA ARG A 106 -6.37 16.82 8.40
C ARG A 106 -5.18 16.02 8.87
N GLU A 107 -5.22 14.70 8.67
CA GLU A 107 -4.14 13.81 9.05
C GLU A 107 -2.86 14.07 8.24
N ARG A 108 -2.97 14.21 6.92
CA ARG A 108 -1.84 14.62 6.06
C ARG A 108 -1.22 15.94 6.51
N THR A 109 -2.04 16.92 6.87
CA THR A 109 -1.57 18.22 7.36
C THR A 109 -0.91 18.10 8.73
N ARG A 110 -1.45 17.26 9.63
CA ARG A 110 -0.84 16.97 10.94
C ARG A 110 0.53 16.34 10.77
N ILE A 111 0.63 15.29 9.95
CA ILE A 111 1.90 14.63 9.62
C ILE A 111 2.87 15.66 9.04
N ALA A 112 2.46 16.48 8.07
CA ALA A 112 3.34 17.49 7.48
C ALA A 112 3.90 18.48 8.52
N ARG A 113 3.11 18.90 9.51
CA ARG A 113 3.58 19.77 10.62
C ARG A 113 4.54 19.06 11.55
N GLU A 114 4.19 17.86 12.02
CA GLU A 114 5.07 17.05 12.87
C GLU A 114 6.43 16.80 12.18
N MET A 115 6.41 16.55 10.86
CA MET A 115 7.62 16.40 10.06
C MET A 115 8.40 17.70 9.92
N HIS A 116 7.73 18.83 9.69
CA HIS A 116 8.37 20.13 9.61
C HIS A 116 9.05 20.51 10.92
N ASP A 117 8.44 20.21 12.06
CA ASP A 117 9.00 20.52 13.38
C ASP A 117 10.27 19.70 13.66
N VAL A 118 10.27 18.40 13.35
CA VAL A 118 11.47 17.54 13.48
C VAL A 118 12.60 18.02 12.57
N LEU A 119 12.28 18.39 11.33
CA LEU A 119 13.26 18.92 10.37
C LEU A 119 13.82 20.26 10.83
N ALA A 120 12.95 21.19 11.26
CA ALA A 120 13.32 22.52 11.72
C ALA A 120 14.30 22.42 12.90
N HIS A 121 13.99 21.59 13.90
CA HIS A 121 14.85 21.39 15.06
C HIS A 121 16.27 20.92 14.68
N ARG A 122 16.38 19.97 13.73
CA ARG A 122 17.68 19.45 13.29
C ARG A 122 18.46 20.42 12.43
N LEU A 123 17.78 21.17 11.57
CA LEU A 123 18.40 22.24 10.80
C LEU A 123 18.92 23.34 11.74
N SER A 124 18.21 23.66 12.83
CA SER A 124 18.70 24.57 13.87
C SER A 124 19.98 24.05 14.54
N LEU A 125 20.06 22.76 14.88
CA LEU A 125 21.28 22.16 15.45
C LEU A 125 22.46 22.20 14.46
N VAL A 126 22.22 21.91 13.18
CA VAL A 126 23.25 22.02 12.13
C VAL A 126 23.73 23.46 11.99
N ALA A 127 22.81 24.43 11.92
CA ALA A 127 23.14 25.85 11.83
C ALA A 127 23.91 26.35 13.06
N LEU A 128 23.53 25.90 14.27
CA LEU A 128 24.22 26.22 15.51
C LEU A 128 25.66 25.69 15.52
N HIS A 129 25.87 24.43 15.17
CA HIS A 129 27.22 23.84 15.11
C HIS A 129 28.08 24.43 14.00
N ALA A 130 27.48 24.78 12.85
CA ALA A 130 28.17 25.47 11.76
C ALA A 130 28.57 26.90 12.17
N GLY A 131 27.68 27.66 12.80
CA GLY A 131 27.98 29.00 13.32
C GLY A 131 29.04 28.99 14.42
N ALA A 132 29.05 27.96 15.28
CA ALA A 132 30.10 27.78 16.27
C ALA A 132 31.48 27.54 15.64
N LEU A 133 31.54 26.86 14.49
CA LEU A 133 32.77 26.69 13.70
C LEU A 133 33.20 27.97 12.98
N GLU A 134 32.25 28.82 12.58
CA GLU A 134 32.52 30.09 11.89
C GLU A 134 33.04 31.19 12.83
N TYR A 135 32.58 31.20 14.09
CA TYR A 135 32.93 32.25 15.06
C TYR A 135 34.14 31.92 15.95
N ARG A 136 34.48 30.64 16.12
CA ARG A 136 35.58 30.22 17.00
C ARG A 136 36.87 30.03 16.23
N ASP A 137 37.73 31.04 16.29
CA ASP A 137 39.09 31.01 15.71
C ASP A 137 40.11 30.28 16.62
N ASP A 138 39.70 29.88 17.82
CA ASP A 138 40.54 29.29 18.87
C ASP A 138 40.51 27.75 18.90
N LEU A 139 39.82 27.11 17.95
CA LEU A 139 39.66 25.65 17.90
C LEU A 139 40.87 24.94 17.30
N ASP A 140 41.28 23.86 17.94
CA ASP A 140 42.35 23.00 17.42
C ASP A 140 41.86 22.19 16.19
N PRO A 141 42.76 21.79 15.25
CA PRO A 141 42.38 21.03 14.04
C PRO A 141 41.68 19.68 14.32
N ALA A 142 41.86 19.12 15.52
CA ALA A 142 41.13 17.94 15.96
C ALA A 142 39.67 18.25 16.34
N GLU A 143 39.44 19.36 17.03
CA GLU A 143 38.10 19.82 17.45
C GLU A 143 37.26 20.30 16.27
N VAL A 144 37.88 20.98 15.30
CA VAL A 144 37.24 21.36 14.03
C VAL A 144 36.75 20.11 13.29
N ARG A 145 37.58 19.07 13.18
CA ARG A 145 37.19 17.80 12.53
C ARG A 145 36.09 17.06 13.29
N ALA A 146 36.13 17.07 14.62
CA ALA A 146 35.09 16.45 15.45
C ALA A 146 33.73 17.15 15.26
N THR A 147 33.70 18.49 15.33
CA THR A 147 32.49 19.29 15.18
C THR A 147 31.92 19.21 13.75
N ALA A 148 32.79 19.24 12.73
CA ALA A 148 32.38 18.99 11.34
C ALA A 148 31.83 17.57 11.12
N GLY A 149 32.32 16.59 11.88
CA GLY A 149 31.74 15.24 11.94
C GLY A 149 30.31 15.25 12.47
N VAL A 150 30.06 15.94 13.58
CA VAL A 150 28.71 16.11 14.17
C VAL A 150 27.74 16.76 13.19
N VAL A 151 28.17 17.80 12.47
CA VAL A 151 27.37 18.44 11.41
C VAL A 151 27.01 17.45 10.30
N ARG A 152 28.00 16.69 9.81
CA ARG A 152 27.80 15.69 8.74
C ARG A 152 26.84 14.57 9.14
N ASP A 153 26.97 14.07 10.36
CA ASP A 153 26.14 12.99 10.88
C ASP A 153 24.69 13.46 11.10
N ASN A 154 24.50 14.66 11.65
CA ASN A 154 23.17 15.26 11.78
C ASN A 154 22.50 15.50 10.42
N ALA A 155 23.24 16.03 9.43
CA ALA A 155 22.73 16.25 8.09
C ALA A 155 22.33 14.93 7.39
N ARG A 156 23.15 13.88 7.52
CA ARG A 156 22.83 12.54 6.98
C ARG A 156 21.60 11.93 7.63
N THR A 157 21.48 12.06 8.95
CA THR A 157 20.35 11.51 9.70
C THR A 157 19.06 12.24 9.32
N ALA A 158 19.08 13.57 9.20
CA ALA A 158 17.94 14.36 8.73
C ALA A 158 17.49 13.99 7.30
N LEU A 159 18.44 13.79 6.37
CA LEU A 159 18.12 13.34 5.01
C LEU A 159 17.54 11.93 4.96
N THR A 160 17.95 11.05 5.87
CA THR A 160 17.46 9.67 5.94
C THR A 160 16.01 9.65 6.42
N GLU A 161 15.70 10.37 7.49
CA GLU A 161 14.33 10.46 8.01
C GLU A 161 13.38 11.16 7.04
N LEU A 162 13.83 12.22 6.35
CA LEU A 162 13.04 12.86 5.30
C LEU A 162 12.67 11.87 4.18
N ARG A 163 13.61 11.00 3.78
CA ARG A 163 13.35 9.97 2.75
C ARG A 163 12.44 8.86 3.25
N GLU A 164 12.53 8.48 4.52
CA GLU A 164 11.66 7.48 5.12
C GLU A 164 10.21 7.97 5.15
N VAL A 165 9.99 9.21 5.56
CA VAL A 165 8.68 9.87 5.59
C VAL A 165 8.11 10.07 4.19
N LEU A 166 8.92 10.55 3.24
CA LEU A 166 8.52 10.66 1.83
C LEU A 166 8.26 9.28 1.18
N GLY A 167 8.89 8.22 1.68
CA GLY A 167 8.64 6.85 1.27
C GLY A 167 7.28 6.34 1.73
N VAL A 168 6.86 6.69 2.95
CA VAL A 168 5.54 6.31 3.52
C VAL A 168 4.38 7.10 2.90
N LEU A 169 4.60 8.36 2.52
CA LEU A 169 3.58 9.19 1.83
C LEU A 169 3.42 8.87 0.34
N ARG A 170 4.29 8.03 -0.24
CA ARG A 170 4.24 7.62 -1.64
C ARG A 170 3.62 6.23 -1.77
N ASP A 171 2.30 6.17 -1.62
CA ASP A 171 1.49 4.96 -1.81
C ASP A 171 1.55 4.47 -3.30
N PRO A 172 1.41 3.16 -3.59
CA PRO A 172 1.89 2.48 -4.79
C PRO A 172 0.97 2.63 -6.03
N SER A 173 0.15 3.67 -6.05
CA SER A 173 -0.96 3.82 -7.00
C SER A 173 -0.83 5.11 -7.79
N GLY A 174 0.01 5.10 -8.82
CA GLY A 174 -0.18 5.96 -9.99
C GLY A 174 0.56 7.31 -10.01
N ALA A 175 1.73 7.32 -10.64
CA ALA A 175 2.13 8.34 -11.61
C ALA A 175 3.27 7.77 -12.49
N PRO A 176 3.04 7.46 -13.78
CA PRO A 176 4.08 7.00 -14.69
C PRO A 176 4.59 8.18 -15.51
N ALA A 177 5.78 8.70 -15.17
CA ALA A 177 6.73 9.32 -16.10
C ALA A 177 7.94 9.85 -15.32
N LEU A 178 9.15 9.59 -15.82
CA LEU A 178 10.47 10.11 -15.40
C LEU A 178 11.28 9.32 -14.35
N ALA A 179 10.75 8.29 -13.71
CA ALA A 179 11.62 7.36 -12.96
C ALA A 179 12.20 6.32 -13.94
N PRO A 180 13.53 6.04 -13.91
CA PRO A 180 14.05 4.85 -14.57
C PRO A 180 13.26 3.62 -14.09
N PRO A 181 13.06 2.60 -14.96
CA PRO A 181 12.29 1.41 -14.58
C PRO A 181 12.82 0.88 -13.26
N GLN A 182 11.92 0.60 -12.31
CA GLN A 182 12.35 0.14 -10.99
C GLN A 182 13.14 -1.16 -11.13
N PRO A 183 14.32 -1.26 -10.50
CA PRO A 183 15.18 -2.42 -10.64
C PRO A 183 14.47 -3.67 -10.13
N THR A 184 14.69 -4.75 -10.85
CA THR A 184 14.08 -6.06 -10.67
C THR A 184 15.16 -7.08 -10.37
N LEU A 185 14.77 -8.29 -9.96
CA LEU A 185 15.74 -9.36 -9.70
C LEU A 185 16.51 -9.79 -10.96
N ALA A 186 16.04 -9.43 -12.16
CA ALA A 186 16.80 -9.60 -13.40
C ALA A 186 18.05 -8.69 -13.46
N ASP A 187 18.04 -7.57 -12.74
CA ASP A 187 19.15 -6.61 -12.64
C ASP A 187 20.18 -7.01 -11.55
N LEU A 188 19.99 -8.16 -10.91
CA LEU A 188 20.88 -8.70 -9.89
C LEU A 188 22.36 -8.77 -10.32
N PRO A 189 22.71 -9.17 -11.57
CA PRO A 189 24.10 -9.15 -12.02
C PRO A 189 24.76 -7.76 -11.90
N ALA A 190 24.05 -6.70 -12.29
CA ALA A 190 24.56 -5.34 -12.19
C ALA A 190 24.75 -4.90 -10.73
N LEU A 191 23.81 -5.26 -9.84
CA LEU A 191 23.92 -5.00 -8.40
C LEU A 191 25.15 -5.68 -7.78
N LEU A 192 25.46 -6.90 -8.20
CA LEU A 192 26.63 -7.65 -7.72
C LEU A 192 27.94 -7.03 -8.23
N GLU A 193 27.96 -6.56 -9.47
CA GLU A 193 29.09 -5.83 -10.05
C GLU A 193 29.35 -4.52 -9.30
N GLU A 194 28.31 -3.75 -9.01
CA GLU A 194 28.40 -2.53 -8.20
C GLU A 194 28.93 -2.81 -6.80
N ALA A 195 28.43 -3.86 -6.13
CA ALA A 195 28.91 -4.26 -4.81
C ALA A 195 30.40 -4.64 -4.84
N CYS A 196 30.84 -5.35 -5.88
CA CYS A 196 32.25 -5.71 -6.08
C CYS A 196 33.13 -4.47 -6.34
N ALA A 197 32.67 -3.53 -7.16
CA ALA A 197 33.37 -2.26 -7.39
C ALA A 197 33.52 -1.43 -6.11
N LEU A 198 32.58 -1.58 -5.18
CA LEU A 198 32.59 -0.96 -3.86
C LEU A 198 33.38 -1.75 -2.80
N GLY A 199 34.09 -2.80 -3.20
CA GLY A 199 35.02 -3.56 -2.36
C GLY A 199 34.39 -4.69 -1.55
N VAL A 200 33.16 -5.09 -1.84
CA VAL A 200 32.52 -6.28 -1.24
C VAL A 200 32.89 -7.51 -2.06
N GLU A 201 33.50 -8.52 -1.45
CA GLU A 201 33.72 -9.80 -2.12
C GLU A 201 32.42 -10.61 -2.07
N VAL A 202 31.78 -10.87 -3.22
CA VAL A 202 30.49 -11.60 -3.28
C VAL A 202 30.63 -12.91 -4.04
N HIS A 203 30.16 -13.99 -3.43
CA HIS A 203 30.01 -15.32 -4.02
C HIS A 203 28.52 -15.59 -4.24
N ALA A 204 28.04 -15.51 -5.47
CA ALA A 204 26.64 -15.75 -5.81
C ALA A 204 26.43 -17.14 -6.40
N ASP A 205 25.52 -17.90 -5.79
CA ASP A 205 25.02 -19.19 -6.26
C ASP A 205 23.55 -19.04 -6.65
N ILE A 206 23.25 -19.24 -7.93
CA ILE A 206 21.89 -19.12 -8.46
C ILE A 206 21.66 -20.33 -9.34
N ASP A 207 20.75 -21.18 -8.90
CA ASP A 207 20.35 -22.39 -9.62
C ASP A 207 19.89 -22.03 -11.06
N PRO A 208 20.35 -22.77 -12.10
CA PRO A 208 20.00 -22.47 -13.49
C PRO A 208 18.50 -22.44 -13.77
N GLU A 209 17.72 -23.38 -13.21
CA GLU A 209 16.26 -23.40 -13.40
C GLU A 209 15.61 -22.18 -12.76
N THR A 210 16.11 -21.79 -11.58
CA THR A 210 15.70 -20.55 -10.90
C THR A 210 15.97 -19.31 -11.74
N ARG A 211 17.16 -19.22 -12.35
CA ARG A 211 17.59 -18.10 -13.19
C ARG A 211 16.67 -17.91 -14.39
N ASP A 212 16.35 -18.99 -15.09
CA ASP A 212 15.49 -18.96 -16.26
C ASP A 212 14.03 -18.63 -15.91
N ALA A 213 13.62 -18.95 -14.67
CA ALA A 213 12.30 -18.60 -14.15
C ALA A 213 12.19 -17.14 -13.66
N LEU A 214 13.29 -16.41 -13.40
CA LEU A 214 13.25 -15.05 -12.87
C LEU A 214 12.38 -14.06 -13.68
N PRO A 215 12.40 -14.06 -15.03
CA PRO A 215 11.55 -13.18 -15.83
C PRO A 215 10.05 -13.47 -15.68
N THR A 216 9.68 -14.67 -15.23
CA THR A 216 8.28 -15.09 -15.04
C THR A 216 7.72 -14.71 -13.67
N LEU A 217 8.56 -14.18 -12.78
CA LEU A 217 8.13 -13.73 -11.46
C LEU A 217 7.18 -12.53 -11.56
N SER A 218 6.26 -12.43 -10.60
CA SER A 218 5.46 -11.22 -10.47
C SER A 218 6.36 -10.00 -10.27
N ALA A 219 6.00 -8.87 -10.88
CA ALA A 219 6.80 -7.65 -10.81
C ALA A 219 7.00 -7.19 -9.36
N THR A 220 6.02 -7.41 -8.47
CA THR A 220 6.11 -7.10 -7.04
C THR A 220 7.13 -8.00 -6.34
N THR A 221 7.05 -9.32 -6.55
CA THR A 221 8.00 -10.28 -5.95
C THR A 221 9.44 -9.99 -6.39
N SER A 222 9.64 -9.73 -7.69
CA SER A 222 10.96 -9.46 -8.26
C SER A 222 11.59 -8.18 -7.67
N ARG A 223 10.81 -7.09 -7.52
CA ARG A 223 11.28 -5.85 -6.88
C ARG A 223 11.60 -6.02 -5.38
N HIS A 224 10.74 -6.73 -4.64
CA HIS A 224 10.99 -6.98 -3.22
C HIS A 224 12.25 -7.81 -3.00
N ALA A 225 12.42 -8.88 -3.78
CA ALA A 225 13.61 -9.71 -3.75
C ALA A 225 14.88 -8.92 -4.04
N TYR A 226 14.88 -8.09 -5.08
CA TYR A 226 16.01 -7.22 -5.40
C TYR A 226 16.37 -6.30 -4.23
N ARG A 227 15.38 -5.64 -3.61
CA ARG A 227 15.61 -4.77 -2.45
C ARG A 227 16.19 -5.51 -1.25
N VAL A 228 15.73 -6.74 -0.99
CA VAL A 228 16.29 -7.57 0.09
C VAL A 228 17.78 -7.80 -0.13
N VAL A 229 18.18 -8.21 -1.34
CA VAL A 229 19.60 -8.44 -1.66
C VAL A 229 20.41 -7.15 -1.55
N GLN A 230 19.89 -6.04 -2.09
CA GLN A 230 20.56 -4.74 -2.04
C GLN A 230 20.82 -4.27 -0.60
N GLU A 231 19.81 -4.40 0.27
CA GLU A 231 19.92 -4.02 1.67
C GLU A 231 20.90 -4.94 2.42
N CYS A 232 20.85 -6.25 2.17
CA CYS A 232 21.80 -7.19 2.74
C CYS A 232 23.25 -6.88 2.35
N LEU A 233 23.53 -6.57 1.07
CA LEU A 233 24.86 -6.19 0.60
C LEU A 233 25.33 -4.87 1.22
N THR A 234 24.41 -3.90 1.36
CA THR A 234 24.70 -2.62 2.02
C THR A 234 25.04 -2.83 3.50
N ASN A 235 24.29 -3.69 4.19
CA ASN A 235 24.51 -4.04 5.58
C ASN A 235 25.81 -4.82 5.79
N ALA A 236 26.14 -5.78 4.92
CA ALA A 236 27.40 -6.49 4.96
C ALA A 236 28.59 -5.52 4.84
N ARG A 237 28.54 -4.57 3.88
CA ARG A 237 29.57 -3.53 3.74
C ARG A 237 29.69 -2.64 4.98
N ARG A 238 28.56 -2.25 5.57
CA ARG A 238 28.53 -1.34 6.72
C ARG A 238 29.01 -2.01 8.01
N HIS A 239 28.67 -3.27 8.23
CA HIS A 239 28.81 -3.94 9.51
C HIS A 239 29.89 -5.03 9.55
N ALA A 240 30.31 -5.54 8.39
CA ALA A 240 31.38 -6.51 8.25
C ALA A 240 32.31 -6.15 7.07
N PRO A 241 32.95 -4.97 7.10
CA PRO A 241 33.84 -4.55 6.01
C PRO A 241 34.98 -5.56 5.81
N GLY A 242 35.19 -5.99 4.56
CA GLY A 242 36.21 -6.97 4.18
C GLY A 242 35.83 -8.44 4.37
N ALA A 243 34.64 -8.74 4.93
CA ALA A 243 34.12 -10.11 4.99
C ALA A 243 33.51 -10.51 3.63
N PRO A 244 33.76 -11.74 3.14
CA PRO A 244 33.10 -12.24 1.95
C PRO A 244 31.61 -12.48 2.22
N VAL A 245 30.76 -12.18 1.23
CA VAL A 245 29.32 -12.40 1.26
C VAL A 245 28.98 -13.58 0.36
N THR A 246 28.19 -14.52 0.85
CA THR A 246 27.61 -15.61 0.06
C THR A 246 26.13 -15.31 -0.18
N LEU A 247 25.73 -15.22 -1.45
CA LEU A 247 24.34 -15.05 -1.88
C LEU A 247 23.88 -16.36 -2.51
N THR A 248 22.79 -16.96 -2.02
CA THR A 248 22.12 -18.06 -2.70
C THR A 248 20.70 -17.68 -3.12
N VAL A 249 20.31 -18.02 -4.34
CA VAL A 249 18.96 -17.77 -4.88
C VAL A 249 18.42 -19.04 -5.51
N ASP A 250 17.37 -19.59 -4.90
CA ASP A 250 16.74 -20.85 -5.31
C ASP A 250 15.23 -20.67 -5.45
N GLY A 251 14.62 -21.23 -6.49
CA GLY A 251 13.18 -21.13 -6.71
C GLY A 251 12.71 -21.84 -7.98
N ARG A 252 11.41 -22.12 -8.04
CA ARG A 252 10.77 -22.74 -9.20
C ARG A 252 9.57 -21.93 -9.66
N ALA A 253 9.29 -21.94 -10.97
CA ALA A 253 8.09 -21.31 -11.52
C ALA A 253 6.83 -21.87 -10.82
N GLY A 254 5.92 -20.98 -10.40
CA GLY A 254 4.71 -21.36 -9.64
C GLY A 254 4.97 -21.88 -8.21
N GLY A 255 6.21 -21.76 -7.70
CA GLY A 255 6.58 -22.13 -6.33
C GLY A 255 7.05 -20.94 -5.49
N SER A 256 7.85 -21.24 -4.46
CA SER A 256 8.48 -20.24 -3.59
C SER A 256 9.87 -19.87 -4.07
N LEU A 257 10.23 -18.59 -3.96
CA LEU A 257 11.60 -18.07 -4.13
C LEU A 257 12.27 -17.95 -2.76
N ARG A 258 13.47 -18.54 -2.60
CA ARG A 258 14.32 -18.45 -1.41
C ARG A 258 15.58 -17.65 -1.77
N ILE A 259 15.92 -16.72 -0.90
CA ILE A 259 17.12 -15.89 -1.00
C ILE A 259 17.83 -15.97 0.35
N ALA A 260 19.10 -16.38 0.35
CA ALA A 260 19.94 -16.33 1.55
C ALA A 260 21.16 -15.44 1.28
N VAL A 261 21.47 -14.55 2.22
CA VAL A 261 22.67 -13.71 2.17
C VAL A 261 23.40 -13.87 3.49
N GLU A 262 24.61 -14.41 3.41
CA GLU A 262 25.41 -14.79 4.57
C GLU A 262 26.77 -14.11 4.53
N ASN A 263 27.24 -13.59 5.65
CA ASN A 263 28.58 -13.06 5.79
C ASN A 263 29.10 -13.30 7.21
N PRO A 264 30.38 -13.66 7.38
CA PRO A 264 30.95 -13.80 8.72
C PRO A 264 31.02 -12.42 9.38
N VAL A 265 30.52 -12.32 10.60
CA VAL A 265 30.65 -11.11 11.43
C VAL A 265 31.86 -11.30 12.34
N PRO A 266 32.86 -10.40 12.34
CA PRO A 266 33.97 -10.50 13.28
C PRO A 266 33.44 -10.53 14.72
N PRO A 267 34.01 -11.36 15.61
CA PRO A 267 33.64 -11.31 17.02
C PRO A 267 33.91 -9.90 17.54
N ARG A 268 32.86 -9.23 18.04
CA ARG A 268 33.03 -7.97 18.78
C ARG A 268 33.98 -8.29 19.92
N ILE A 269 35.18 -7.70 19.91
CA ILE A 269 36.02 -7.65 21.09
C ILE A 269 35.17 -6.90 22.14
N PRO A 270 34.75 -7.55 23.24
CA PRO A 270 34.05 -6.83 24.29
C PRO A 270 34.98 -5.72 24.76
N ALA A 271 34.50 -4.48 24.74
CA ALA A 271 35.22 -3.36 25.32
C ALA A 271 35.66 -3.77 26.74
N ARG A 272 36.95 -3.58 27.07
CA ARG A 272 37.47 -3.83 28.41
C ARG A 272 36.56 -3.12 29.41
N THR A 273 35.86 -3.91 30.22
CA THR A 273 35.06 -3.39 31.33
C THR A 273 35.99 -2.56 32.23
N PRO A 274 35.70 -1.29 32.52
CA PRO A 274 36.45 -0.57 33.56
C PRO A 274 36.30 -1.30 34.90
N PRO A 275 37.32 -1.26 35.78
CA PRO A 275 37.31 -2.02 37.03
C PRO A 275 36.11 -1.63 37.90
N PRO A 276 35.46 -2.59 38.58
CA PRO A 276 34.27 -2.31 39.38
C PRO A 276 34.63 -1.51 40.64
N LEU A 277 33.87 -0.46 40.91
CA LEU A 277 33.83 0.19 42.22
C LEU A 277 33.25 -0.77 43.28
N PRO A 278 33.70 -0.71 44.54
CA PRO A 278 33.25 -1.63 45.59
C PRO A 278 31.77 -1.42 45.93
N ARG A 279 31.03 -2.53 46.05
CA ARG A 279 29.60 -2.58 46.40
C ARG A 279 29.40 -2.82 47.90
N PRO A 280 28.34 -2.27 48.54
CA PRO A 280 27.76 -2.85 49.74
C PRO A 280 26.78 -4.00 49.43
N VAL A 281 26.71 -4.93 50.38
CA VAL A 281 26.02 -6.23 50.40
C VAL A 281 24.49 -6.08 50.51
N THR A 282 23.66 -6.69 49.66
CA THR A 282 22.77 -7.89 49.84
C THR A 282 21.49 -7.56 49.06
N ALA A 283 20.66 -8.43 48.46
CA ALA A 283 20.63 -9.88 48.30
C ALA A 283 19.78 -10.26 47.06
N SER A 284 19.94 -11.52 46.67
CA SER A 284 18.94 -12.41 46.06
C SER A 284 18.88 -12.55 44.52
N ARG A 285 18.77 -13.83 44.16
CA ARG A 285 18.91 -14.49 42.86
C ARG A 285 17.61 -14.38 42.05
N ALA A 286 17.75 -14.25 40.72
CA ALA A 286 16.97 -15.01 39.74
C ALA A 286 17.64 -14.90 38.35
N SER A 287 17.81 -16.03 37.69
CA SER A 287 18.39 -16.20 36.35
C SER A 287 17.30 -16.02 35.28
N PRO A 288 17.54 -15.27 34.18
CA PRO A 288 16.66 -15.27 33.02
C PRO A 288 17.19 -16.21 31.94
N SER A 289 16.58 -17.37 31.78
CA SER A 289 16.78 -18.21 30.60
C SER A 289 15.94 -17.65 29.43
N GLY A 290 16.61 -17.03 28.46
CA GLY A 290 16.02 -16.73 27.16
C GLY A 290 16.00 -17.96 26.25
N ARG A 291 14.96 -18.07 25.42
CA ARG A 291 14.95 -18.77 24.11
C ARG A 291 13.61 -18.55 23.39
N CYS A 292 13.66 -17.93 22.21
CA CYS A 292 12.67 -18.13 21.15
C CYS A 292 13.41 -18.67 19.93
N ARG A 293 13.07 -19.89 19.52
CA ARG A 293 13.46 -20.54 18.26
C ARG A 293 12.18 -20.67 17.43
N SER A 294 12.25 -20.43 16.12
CA SER A 294 11.31 -21.01 15.17
C SER A 294 12.09 -21.89 14.19
N THR A 295 11.68 -23.14 14.12
CA THR A 295 12.14 -24.17 13.17
C THR A 295 10.90 -24.79 12.55
N ALA A 296 10.90 -25.06 11.25
CA ALA A 296 10.01 -26.03 10.63
C ALA A 296 10.86 -27.04 9.81
N PRO A 297 10.48 -28.33 9.76
CA PRO A 297 11.41 -29.43 9.50
C PRO A 297 11.65 -29.74 8.02
N TRP A 298 12.75 -30.46 7.81
CA TRP A 298 13.43 -30.78 6.56
C TRP A 298 13.22 -32.25 6.19
N THR A 299 13.17 -32.57 4.89
CA THR A 299 13.65 -33.85 4.35
C THR A 299 14.10 -33.67 2.88
N SER A 300 15.35 -34.02 2.59
CA SER A 300 15.94 -34.17 1.24
C SER A 300 15.82 -35.62 0.73
N PRO A 301 16.17 -35.92 -0.55
CA PRO A 301 17.59 -36.13 -0.90
C PRO A 301 18.02 -35.68 -2.33
N GLY A 302 19.26 -35.16 -2.40
CA GLY A 302 20.28 -35.43 -3.44
C GLY A 302 20.03 -35.05 -4.90
N ALA A 303 20.74 -34.02 -5.38
CA ALA A 303 21.26 -33.99 -6.76
C ALA A 303 22.46 -33.02 -6.86
N THR A 304 23.58 -33.52 -7.36
CA THR A 304 24.78 -32.77 -7.75
C THR A 304 24.60 -32.17 -9.14
N ALA A 305 24.74 -30.85 -9.31
CA ALA A 305 25.09 -30.25 -10.61
C ALA A 305 25.58 -28.78 -10.47
N GLY A 306 26.77 -28.51 -11.01
CA GLY A 306 27.08 -27.27 -11.72
C GLY A 306 27.42 -26.00 -10.93
N THR A 307 28.50 -26.01 -10.14
CA THR A 307 29.03 -24.78 -9.51
C THR A 307 29.61 -23.82 -10.56
N TRP A 308 29.07 -22.61 -10.66
CA TRP A 308 29.74 -21.50 -11.36
C TRP A 308 30.51 -20.65 -10.35
N SER A 309 31.76 -21.01 -10.07
CA SER A 309 32.62 -20.20 -9.21
C SER A 309 33.31 -19.11 -10.02
N ARG A 310 32.83 -17.86 -9.98
CA ARG A 310 33.70 -16.71 -10.30
C ARG A 310 34.33 -16.19 -9.02
N ARG A 311 35.53 -16.68 -8.76
CA ARG A 311 36.47 -16.04 -7.84
C ARG A 311 36.89 -14.71 -8.48
N CYS A 312 36.69 -13.59 -7.80
CA CYS A 312 37.36 -12.34 -8.15
C CYS A 312 38.87 -12.55 -7.98
N SER A 313 39.56 -13.06 -9.01
CA SER A 313 41.01 -13.13 -9.00
C SER A 313 41.55 -11.72 -9.10
N ARG A 314 42.08 -11.19 -7.98
CA ARG A 314 42.97 -10.02 -7.99
C ARG A 314 44.14 -10.32 -8.93
N GLY A 315 44.12 -9.79 -10.14
CA GLY A 315 45.32 -9.70 -10.97
C GLY A 315 46.30 -8.74 -10.28
N ARG A 316 47.33 -9.26 -9.62
CA ARG A 316 48.54 -8.48 -9.32
C ARG A 316 49.22 -8.16 -10.66
N PRO A 317 49.66 -6.92 -10.91
CA PRO A 317 50.56 -6.67 -12.03
C PRO A 317 51.94 -7.26 -11.67
N GLU A 318 52.31 -8.36 -12.32
CA GLU A 318 53.70 -8.83 -12.32
C GLU A 318 54.56 -7.86 -13.13
N HIS A 319 55.42 -7.12 -12.43
CA HIS A 319 56.56 -6.45 -13.03
C HIS A 319 57.51 -7.50 -13.64
N ARG A 320 57.40 -7.76 -14.95
CA ARG A 320 58.50 -8.37 -15.71
C ARG A 320 59.40 -7.29 -16.30
N ARG A 321 60.62 -7.20 -15.76
CA ARG A 321 61.79 -6.63 -16.45
C ARG A 321 62.12 -7.49 -17.67
N PRO A 322 62.56 -6.90 -18.79
CA PRO A 322 63.40 -7.59 -19.75
C PRO A 322 64.84 -7.05 -19.66
N ASP A 323 65.77 -7.90 -19.21
CA ASP A 323 67.22 -7.68 -19.30
C ASP A 323 67.80 -8.43 -20.51
N GLY A 324 68.51 -7.69 -21.38
CA GLY A 324 69.59 -8.14 -22.28
C GLY A 324 69.20 -8.91 -23.56
N ALA A 325 69.78 -8.71 -24.75
CA ALA A 325 70.95 -7.96 -25.20
C ALA A 325 70.89 -7.80 -26.76
N ARG A 326 71.08 -6.57 -27.32
CA ARG A 326 72.23 -6.06 -28.14
C ARG A 326 72.38 -6.62 -29.60
N PRO A 327 73.11 -5.93 -30.52
CA PRO A 327 73.02 -4.54 -31.01
C PRO A 327 73.22 -4.43 -32.58
N LEU A 328 73.42 -3.21 -33.10
CA LEU A 328 73.83 -2.78 -34.47
C LEU A 328 72.66 -2.41 -35.41
N GLY A 329 72.62 -1.27 -36.13
CA GLY A 329 73.68 -0.35 -36.51
C GLY A 329 73.20 1.04 -36.95
N ARG A 330 74.20 1.90 -37.19
CA ARG A 330 74.17 3.35 -37.46
C ARG A 330 73.50 3.70 -38.79
N GLY A 331 72.85 4.86 -38.86
CA GLY A 331 72.48 5.55 -40.10
C GLY A 331 72.20 7.04 -39.86
N ARG A 332 73.01 7.90 -40.49
CA ARG A 332 73.14 9.36 -40.36
C ARG A 332 71.86 10.16 -40.69
N GLY A 333 71.73 11.38 -40.12
CA GLY A 333 70.87 12.47 -40.62
C GLY A 333 71.34 13.02 -42.00
N PRO A 334 70.92 14.22 -42.50
CA PRO A 334 70.51 15.42 -41.74
C PRO A 334 69.40 16.36 -42.35
N ARG A 335 69.00 17.38 -41.56
CA ARG A 335 68.69 18.81 -41.88
C ARG A 335 67.61 19.25 -42.91
N GLY A 336 66.82 20.24 -42.45
CA GLY A 336 66.24 21.38 -43.22
C GLY A 336 64.76 21.19 -43.56
N ARG A 337 63.83 22.12 -43.35
CA ARG A 337 63.81 23.55 -43.01
C ARG A 337 62.66 23.82 -42.03
#